data_AF-A0A935T0N0-F1
#
_entry.id   AF-A0A935T0N0-F1
#
_cell.length_a   1.000
_cell.length_b   1.000
_cell.length_c   1.000
_cell.angle_alpha   90.00
_cell.angle_beta   90.00
_cell.angle_gamma   90.00
#
_symmetry.space_group_name_H-M   'P 1'
#
loop_
_entity.id
_entity.type
_entity.pdbx_description
1 polymer ?
#
loop_
_entity_poly.entity_id
_entity_poly.type
_entity_poly.pdbx_seq_one_letter_code
_entity_poly.pdbx_strand_id
1 'polypeptide(L)'
;MSEPELMKESDVHAFGVEIVYKQLLEAGWEIDSADVYADRMQEPQIVAHKDGEIGFFVVRTAMYPGRGRIEGQETFEHLVNHANNHGASCYFASVGIANSEGKTEEEMTIPVKGVAYHVAFDGLVKMELPQ
;
A
#
# COMPACT_ATOMS: atom_id res chain seq x y z
N MET A 1 -26.16 16.58 14.77
CA MET A 1 -25.26 15.67 14.03
C MET A 1 -23.88 16.25 14.17
N SER A 2 -22.94 15.48 14.70
CA SER A 2 -21.51 15.84 14.72
C SER A 2 -21.00 15.86 13.27
N GLU A 3 -20.09 16.78 12.96
CA GLU A 3 -19.40 16.79 11.68
C GLU A 3 -18.62 15.47 11.49
N PRO A 4 -18.56 14.92 10.26
CA PRO A 4 -17.82 13.69 9.99
C PRO A 4 -16.33 13.89 10.27
N GLU A 5 -15.73 12.94 10.99
CA GLU A 5 -14.29 12.95 11.25
C GLU A 5 -13.53 12.51 9.99
N LEU A 6 -12.48 13.25 9.62
CA LEU A 6 -11.66 12.93 8.45
C LEU A 6 -10.40 12.16 8.85
N MET A 7 -9.99 11.23 7.98
CA MET A 7 -8.70 10.57 8.00
C MET A 7 -7.61 11.56 7.61
N LYS A 8 -6.47 11.48 8.31
CA LYS A 8 -5.22 12.11 7.91
C LYS A 8 -4.54 11.30 6.81
N GLU A 9 -3.52 11.87 6.17
CA GLU A 9 -2.73 11.14 5.17
C GLU A 9 -2.11 9.85 5.74
N SER A 10 -1.66 9.87 7.00
CA SER A 10 -1.17 8.68 7.70
C SER A 10 -2.24 7.61 7.89
N ASP A 11 -3.48 8.02 8.17
CA ASP A 11 -4.62 7.10 8.33
C ASP A 11 -4.96 6.44 6.98
N VAL A 12 -4.96 7.23 5.90
CA VAL A 12 -5.13 6.73 4.52
C VAL A 12 -4.03 5.76 4.13
N HIS A 13 -2.77 6.09 4.47
CA HIS A 13 -1.64 5.21 4.19
C HIS A 13 -1.78 3.88 4.93
N ALA A 14 -2.01 3.93 6.25
CA ALA A 14 -2.20 2.77 7.10
C ALA A 14 -3.34 1.88 6.60
N PHE A 15 -4.46 2.47 6.20
CA PHE A 15 -5.58 1.73 5.62
C PHE A 15 -5.18 0.96 4.35
N GLY A 16 -4.36 1.54 3.49
CA GLY A 16 -3.83 0.81 2.33
C GLY A 16 -2.86 -0.31 2.70
N VAL A 17 -2.04 -0.14 3.74
CA VAL A 17 -1.17 -1.23 4.25
C VAL A 17 -2.03 -2.38 4.78
N GLU A 18 -3.12 -2.10 5.51
CA GLU A 18 -4.06 -3.14 5.97
C GLU A 18 -4.74 -3.90 4.81
N ILE A 19 -5.10 -3.20 3.74
CA ILE A 19 -5.66 -3.82 2.53
C ILE A 19 -4.65 -4.80 1.94
N VAL A 20 -3.40 -4.38 1.75
CA VAL A 20 -2.35 -5.22 1.17
C VAL A 20 -2.03 -6.40 2.08
N TYR A 21 -1.96 -6.18 3.40
CA TYR A 21 -1.78 -7.26 4.38
C TYR A 21 -2.84 -8.36 4.22
N LYS A 22 -4.12 -7.99 4.12
CA LYS A 22 -5.21 -8.95 3.91
C LYS A 22 -5.10 -9.67 2.57
N GLN A 23 -4.77 -8.94 1.50
CA GLN A 23 -4.58 -9.52 0.16
C GLN A 23 -3.41 -10.51 0.12
N LEU A 24 -2.32 -10.25 0.87
CA LEU A 24 -1.19 -11.17 1.00
C LEU A 24 -1.59 -12.47 1.69
N LEU A 25 -2.33 -12.39 2.80
CA LEU A 25 -2.87 -13.58 3.48
C LEU A 25 -3.80 -14.40 2.57
N GLU A 26 -4.71 -13.75 1.85
CA GLU A 26 -5.61 -14.41 0.88
C GLU A 26 -4.83 -15.07 -0.26
N ALA A 27 -3.72 -14.45 -0.69
CA ALA A 27 -2.82 -15.01 -1.69
C ALA A 27 -1.88 -16.11 -1.14
N GLY A 28 -1.95 -16.43 0.16
CA GLY A 28 -1.18 -17.50 0.80
C GLY A 28 0.26 -17.12 1.17
N TRP A 29 0.54 -15.83 1.37
CA TRP A 29 1.80 -15.39 1.99
C TRP A 29 1.73 -15.51 3.51
N GLU A 30 2.83 -15.94 4.11
CA GLU A 30 3.00 -15.96 5.57
C GLU A 30 3.72 -14.67 6.00
N ILE A 31 3.05 -13.83 6.80
CA ILE A 31 3.59 -12.52 7.19
C ILE A 31 4.60 -12.67 8.33
N ASP A 32 5.85 -12.26 8.07
CA ASP A 32 6.92 -12.24 9.07
C ASP A 32 6.88 -10.95 9.90
N SER A 33 6.62 -9.81 9.25
CA SER A 33 6.43 -8.53 9.91
C SER A 33 5.51 -7.63 9.10
N ALA A 34 4.72 -6.81 9.79
CA ALA A 34 3.91 -5.76 9.18
C ALA A 34 3.82 -4.59 10.15
N ASP A 35 4.22 -3.41 9.70
CA ASP A 35 4.00 -2.17 10.43
C ASP A 35 2.95 -1.34 9.69
N VAL A 36 1.70 -1.47 10.14
CA VAL A 36 0.54 -0.81 9.56
C VAL A 36 0.62 0.72 9.71
N TYR A 37 1.25 1.20 10.78
CA TYR A 37 1.38 2.63 11.06
C TYR A 37 2.72 3.20 10.63
N ALA A 38 3.53 2.42 9.93
CA ALA A 38 4.78 2.87 9.35
C ALA A 38 4.55 4.13 8.51
N ASP A 39 5.49 5.07 8.63
CA ASP A 39 5.52 6.18 7.70
C ASP A 39 5.73 5.64 6.27
N ARG A 40 5.23 6.36 5.28
CA ARG A 40 5.47 6.06 3.87
C ARG A 40 6.95 5.83 3.56
N MET A 41 7.86 6.52 4.25
CA MET A 41 9.31 6.41 4.08
C MET A 41 9.96 5.23 4.83
N GLN A 42 9.22 4.53 5.69
CA GLN A 42 9.71 3.35 6.41
C GLN A 42 9.42 2.09 5.61
N GLU A 43 10.42 1.62 4.88
CA GLU A 43 10.29 0.54 3.89
C GLU A 43 11.15 -0.67 4.26
N PRO A 44 10.68 -1.90 4.01
CA PRO A 44 9.33 -2.25 3.55
C PRO A 44 8.27 -2.08 4.66
N GLN A 45 6.99 -1.90 4.29
CA GLN A 45 5.90 -1.88 5.26
C GLN A 45 5.52 -3.30 5.73
N ILE A 46 5.68 -4.29 4.85
CA ILE A 46 5.38 -5.70 5.13
C ILE A 46 6.52 -6.56 4.62
N VAL A 47 6.94 -7.53 5.43
CA VAL A 47 7.81 -8.64 5.03
C VAL A 47 7.01 -9.93 5.16
N ALA A 48 7.00 -10.74 4.11
CA ALA A 48 6.31 -12.02 4.12
C ALA A 48 7.08 -13.04 3.29
N HIS A 49 6.85 -14.31 3.53
CA HIS A 49 7.43 -15.38 2.73
C HIS A 49 6.37 -16.30 2.13
N LYS A 50 6.71 -16.88 0.97
CA LYS A 50 5.88 -17.85 0.27
C LYS A 50 6.73 -18.70 -0.66
N ASP A 51 6.54 -20.02 -0.64
CA ASP A 51 7.20 -20.95 -1.56
C ASP A 51 8.75 -20.82 -1.61
N GLY A 52 9.37 -20.46 -0.48
CA GLY A 52 10.81 -20.25 -0.36
C GLY A 52 11.32 -18.87 -0.81
N GLU A 53 10.43 -17.97 -1.22
CA GLU A 53 10.73 -16.58 -1.53
C GLU A 53 10.40 -15.68 -0.34
N ILE A 54 11.28 -14.71 -0.04
CA ILE A 54 11.01 -13.60 0.88
C ILE A 54 10.61 -12.38 0.05
N GLY A 55 9.47 -11.77 0.36
CA GLY A 55 8.94 -10.58 -0.28
C GLY A 55 9.02 -9.37 0.64
N PHE A 56 9.59 -8.28 0.14
CA PHE A 56 9.54 -6.95 0.74
C PHE A 56 8.45 -6.16 0.02
N PHE A 57 7.37 -5.84 0.72
CA PHE A 57 6.22 -5.16 0.14
C PHE A 57 6.23 -3.67 0.48
N VAL A 58 6.29 -2.86 -0.57
CA VAL A 58 6.23 -1.40 -0.50
C VAL A 58 4.83 -0.97 -0.92
N VAL A 59 4.11 -0.34 -0.02
CA VAL A 59 2.72 0.09 -0.22
C VAL A 59 2.68 1.59 -0.45
N ARG A 60 1.87 2.04 -1.40
CA ARG A 60 1.53 3.45 -1.57
C ARG A 60 0.03 3.58 -1.76
N THR A 61 -0.56 4.54 -1.06
CA THR A 61 -2.01 4.73 -1.02
C THR A 61 -2.36 6.16 -1.37
N ALA A 62 -3.41 6.36 -2.16
CA ALA A 62 -3.95 7.67 -2.44
C ALA A 62 -5.48 7.63 -2.52
N MET A 63 -6.12 8.77 -2.24
CA MET A 63 -7.54 8.99 -2.49
C MET A 63 -7.82 9.13 -3.99
N TYR A 64 -9.01 8.72 -4.43
CA TYR A 64 -9.54 8.99 -5.76
C TYR A 64 -9.42 10.49 -6.10
N PRO A 65 -9.08 10.85 -7.36
CA PRO A 65 -8.79 9.96 -8.50
C PRO A 65 -7.34 9.45 -8.54
N GLY A 66 -6.56 9.72 -7.49
CA GLY A 66 -5.18 9.29 -7.38
C GLY A 66 -5.01 7.78 -7.15
N ARG A 67 -3.76 7.34 -7.30
CA ARG A 67 -3.27 6.01 -6.91
C ARG A 67 -1.87 6.17 -6.32
N GLY A 68 -1.45 5.23 -5.48
CA GLY A 68 -0.10 5.22 -4.94
C GLY A 68 0.97 5.14 -6.04
N ARG A 69 2.04 5.92 -5.92
CA ARG A 69 3.14 5.96 -6.89
C ARG A 69 4.50 5.95 -6.19
N ILE A 70 5.49 5.42 -6.89
CA ILE A 70 6.91 5.54 -6.54
C ILE A 70 7.44 6.86 -7.10
N GLU A 71 8.27 7.54 -6.32
CA GLU A 71 8.80 8.86 -6.66
C GLU A 71 10.14 8.74 -7.39
N GLY A 72 10.06 8.48 -8.70
CA GLY A 72 11.21 8.52 -9.57
C GLY A 72 12.13 7.29 -9.50
N GLN A 73 13.17 7.33 -10.33
CA GLN A 73 14.06 6.20 -10.57
C GLN A 73 14.95 5.88 -9.37
N GLU A 74 15.43 6.90 -8.65
CA GLU A 74 16.33 6.72 -7.50
C GLU A 74 15.66 5.95 -6.36
N THR A 75 14.42 6.31 -6.01
CA THR A 75 13.65 5.58 -4.99
C THR A 75 13.37 4.14 -5.43
N PHE A 76 13.04 3.92 -6.70
CA PHE A 76 12.86 2.58 -7.26
C PHE A 76 14.12 1.73 -7.11
N GLU A 77 15.27 2.26 -7.53
CA GLU A 77 16.56 1.58 -7.43
C GLU A 77 16.95 1.28 -5.98
N HIS A 78 16.75 2.24 -5.08
CA HIS A 78 17.00 2.06 -3.65
C HIS A 78 16.17 0.91 -3.08
N LEU A 79 14.86 0.86 -3.38
CA LEU A 79 13.95 -0.17 -2.90
C LEU A 79 14.34 -1.58 -3.38
N VAL A 80 14.63 -1.70 -4.68
CA VAL A 80 15.04 -2.97 -5.27
C VAL A 80 16.38 -3.44 -4.69
N ASN A 81 17.36 -2.55 -4.59
CA ASN A 81 18.67 -2.88 -3.99
C ASN A 81 18.54 -3.24 -2.51
N HIS A 82 17.69 -2.55 -1.75
CA HIS A 82 17.45 -2.85 -0.34
C HIS A 82 16.91 -4.28 -0.16
N ALA A 83 15.93 -4.69 -0.96
CA ALA A 83 15.40 -6.06 -0.92
C ALA A 83 16.46 -7.09 -1.37
N ASN A 84 17.14 -6.84 -2.49
CA ASN A 84 18.16 -7.75 -3.02
C ASN A 84 19.31 -7.99 -2.02
N ASN A 85 19.77 -6.96 -1.32
CA ASN A 85 20.80 -7.07 -0.30
C ASN A 85 20.40 -7.97 0.89
N HIS A 86 19.09 -8.18 1.09
CA HIS A 86 18.54 -9.09 2.10
C HIS A 86 18.10 -10.44 1.52
N GLY A 87 18.38 -10.72 0.24
CA GLY A 87 17.93 -11.94 -0.43
C GLY A 87 16.41 -12.00 -0.64
N ALA A 88 15.75 -10.85 -0.63
CA ALA A 88 14.31 -10.71 -0.83
C ALA A 88 14.00 -10.10 -2.20
N SER A 89 12.80 -10.38 -2.71
CA SER A 89 12.23 -9.69 -3.86
C SER A 89 11.49 -8.44 -3.43
N CYS A 90 11.63 -7.35 -4.18
CA CYS A 90 10.86 -6.13 -3.92
C CYS A 90 9.52 -6.16 -4.68
N TYR A 91 8.42 -5.97 -3.97
CA TYR A 91 7.07 -5.90 -4.51
C TYR A 91 6.45 -4.54 -4.22
N PHE A 92 5.82 -3.94 -5.22
CA PHE A 92 5.11 -2.68 -5.10
C PHE A 92 3.59 -2.89 -5.16
N ALA A 93 2.89 -2.28 -4.22
CA ALA A 93 1.44 -2.26 -4.14
C ALA A 93 0.93 -0.81 -4.29
N SER A 94 0.30 -0.52 -5.43
CA SER A 94 -0.41 0.74 -5.65
C SER A 94 -1.88 0.60 -5.24
N VAL A 95 -2.29 1.35 -4.23
CA VAL A 95 -3.66 1.33 -3.72
C VAL A 95 -4.32 2.68 -3.96
N GLY A 96 -5.47 2.67 -4.63
CA GLY A 96 -6.40 3.78 -4.69
C GLY A 96 -7.62 3.49 -3.82
N ILE A 97 -8.09 4.46 -3.04
CA ILE A 97 -9.32 4.34 -2.26
C ILE A 97 -10.30 5.46 -2.59
N ALA A 98 -11.59 5.15 -2.68
CA ALA A 98 -12.65 6.11 -2.92
C ALA A 98 -13.74 5.95 -1.86
N ASN A 99 -14.21 7.05 -1.30
CA ASN A 99 -15.29 7.01 -0.31
C ASN A 99 -16.56 6.44 -0.92
N SER A 100 -17.06 5.32 -0.39
CA SER A 100 -18.21 4.62 -0.96
C SER A 100 -19.55 5.31 -0.73
N GLU A 101 -19.61 6.27 0.21
CA GLU A 101 -20.82 7.07 0.44
C GLU A 101 -20.93 8.28 -0.49
N GLY A 102 -19.84 8.62 -1.19
CA GLY A 102 -19.80 9.72 -2.13
C GLY A 102 -20.68 9.47 -3.35
N LYS A 103 -21.58 10.41 -3.65
CA LYS A 103 -22.49 10.37 -4.80
C LYS A 103 -21.95 11.16 -5.99
N THR A 104 -20.96 12.01 -5.76
CA THR A 104 -20.23 12.76 -6.78
C THR A 104 -18.75 12.41 -6.74
N GLU A 105 -18.02 12.70 -7.83
CA GLU A 105 -16.56 12.51 -7.88
C GLU A 105 -15.84 13.29 -6.79
N GLU A 106 -16.31 14.50 -6.47
CA GLU A 106 -15.77 15.34 -5.39
C GLU A 106 -15.97 14.67 -4.03
N GLU A 107 -17.16 14.14 -3.74
CA GLU A 107 -17.45 13.47 -2.48
C GLU A 107 -16.63 12.17 -2.32
N MET A 108 -16.36 11.46 -3.42
CA MET A 108 -15.51 10.26 -3.42
C MET A 108 -14.06 10.55 -3.01
N THR A 109 -13.60 11.80 -3.15
CA THR A 109 -12.25 12.23 -2.72
C THR A 109 -12.13 12.44 -1.21
N ILE A 110 -13.24 12.50 -0.47
CA ILE A 110 -13.26 12.91 0.93
C ILE A 110 -13.00 11.71 1.85
N PRO A 111 -11.90 11.70 2.63
CA PRO A 111 -11.51 10.54 3.41
C PRO A 111 -12.20 10.51 4.79
N VAL A 112 -13.49 10.20 4.85
CA VAL A 112 -14.28 10.09 6.09
C VAL A 112 -13.94 8.82 6.89
N LYS A 113 -13.82 8.94 8.22
CA LYS A 113 -13.61 7.79 9.11
C LYS A 113 -14.90 6.99 9.33
N GLY A 114 -14.75 5.68 9.47
CA GLY A 114 -15.84 4.77 9.86
C GLY A 114 -16.79 4.37 8.73
N VAL A 115 -16.51 4.77 7.49
CA VAL A 115 -17.28 4.40 6.30
C VAL A 115 -16.53 3.37 5.47
N ALA A 116 -17.25 2.69 4.58
CA ALA A 116 -16.63 1.77 3.63
C ALA A 116 -15.95 2.53 2.48
N TYR A 117 -14.96 1.88 1.87
CA TYR A 117 -14.22 2.41 0.73
C TYR A 117 -14.27 1.45 -0.45
N HIS A 118 -14.41 1.98 -1.65
CA HIS A 118 -14.07 1.25 -2.86
C HIS A 118 -12.55 1.24 -3.01
N VAL A 119 -12.00 0.04 -3.24
CA VAL A 119 -10.56 -0.17 -3.36
C VAL A 119 -10.22 -0.45 -4.83
N ALA A 120 -9.32 0.34 -5.39
CA ALA A 120 -8.67 0.08 -6.66
C ALA A 120 -7.25 -0.43 -6.36
N PHE A 121 -7.05 -1.73 -6.48
CA PHE A 121 -5.77 -2.40 -6.29
C PHE A 121 -5.44 -3.19 -7.55
N ASP A 122 -4.38 -2.79 -8.27
CA ASP A 122 -3.98 -3.41 -9.54
C ASP A 122 -3.13 -4.69 -9.33
N GLY A 123 -2.98 -5.15 -8.07
CA GLY A 123 -2.14 -6.28 -7.70
C GLY A 123 -0.72 -5.87 -7.30
N LEU A 124 0.12 -6.90 -7.11
CA LEU A 124 1.51 -6.76 -6.71
C LEU A 124 2.41 -6.70 -7.94
N VAL A 125 3.19 -5.64 -8.08
CA VAL A 125 4.19 -5.52 -9.15
C VAL A 125 5.54 -5.89 -8.58
N LYS A 126 6.13 -7.00 -9.07
CA LYS A 126 7.52 -7.32 -8.76
C LYS A 126 8.44 -6.29 -9.44
N MET A 127 9.29 -5.65 -8.65
CA MET A 127 10.23 -4.64 -9.13
C MET A 127 11.61 -5.25 -9.29
N GLU A 128 12.18 -5.10 -10.48
CA GLU A 128 13.50 -5.63 -10.83
C GLU A 128 14.29 -4.58 -11.62
N LEU A 129 15.60 -4.56 -11.40
CA LEU A 129 16.49 -3.73 -12.20
C LEU A 129 16.82 -4.44 -13.52
N PRO A 130 16.95 -3.71 -14.64
CA PRO A 130 17.43 -4.29 -15.88
C PRO A 130 18.83 -4.91 -15.67
N GLN A 131 19.03 -6.08 -16.26
CA GLN A 131 20.31 -6.80 -16.30
C GLN A 131 21.29 -6.12 -17.28
#